data_AF-A0A4S8MNW1-F1
#
_entry.id   AF-A0A4S8MNW1-F1
#
_cell.length_a   1.000
_cell.length_b   1.000
_cell.length_c   1.000
_cell.angle_alpha   90.00
_cell.angle_beta   90.00
_cell.angle_gamma   90.00
#
_symmetry.space_group_name_H-M   'P 1'
#
loop_
_entity.id
_entity.type
_entity.pdbx_description
1 polymer ?
#
loop_
_entity_poly.entity_id
_entity_poly.type
_entity_poly.pdbx_seq_one_letter_code
_entity_poly.pdbx_strand_id
1 'polypeptide(L)' 'MASLPVPVPNRVLAEGFDLRAGFVTVVVPNVPAGDDYTITLFGDSGNISDEFSI' A
#
# COMPACT_ATOMS: atom_id res chain seq x y z
N MET A 1 -7.51 17.79 -23.04
CA MET A 1 -7.79 16.33 -22.96
C MET A 1 -7.47 15.91 -21.54
N ALA A 2 -8.45 15.80 -20.65
CA ALA A 2 -8.21 15.31 -19.30
C ALA A 2 -7.98 13.79 -19.36
N SER A 3 -6.84 13.31 -18.87
CA SER A 3 -6.60 11.87 -18.75
C SER A 3 -7.58 11.29 -17.72
N LEU A 4 -8.31 10.25 -18.10
CA LEU A 4 -9.08 9.46 -17.14
C LEU A 4 -8.11 8.92 -16.07
N PRO A 5 -8.49 8.92 -14.77
CA PRO A 5 -7.64 8.32 -13.75
C PRO A 5 -7.45 6.85 -14.10
N VAL A 6 -6.21 6.45 -14.39
CA VAL A 6 -5.84 5.05 -14.56
C VAL A 6 -6.11 4.38 -13.22
N PRO A 7 -7.00 3.38 -13.13
CA PRO A 7 -7.18 2.63 -11.89
C PRO A 7 -5.82 2.01 -11.54
N VAL A 8 -5.22 2.47 -10.45
CA VAL A 8 -3.98 1.88 -9.95
C VAL A 8 -4.38 0.52 -9.38
N PRO A 9 -3.97 -0.60 -9.98
CA PRO A 9 -4.32 -1.90 -9.43
C PRO A 9 -3.73 -2.01 -8.01
N ASN A 10 -4.55 -2.44 -7.05
CA ASN A 10 -4.10 -2.75 -5.70
C ASN A 10 -2.92 -3.73 -5.80
N ARG A 11 -1.71 -3.25 -5.51
CA ARG A 11 -0.48 -4.03 -5.68
C ARG A 11 -0.12 -4.70 -4.37
N VAL A 12 0.09 -6.02 -4.40
CA VAL A 12 0.62 -6.76 -3.25
C VAL A 12 2.06 -6.33 -3.01
N LEU A 13 2.36 -5.82 -1.81
CA LEU A 13 3.70 -5.37 -1.40
C LEU A 13 4.52 -6.47 -0.72
N ALA A 14 3.87 -7.40 -0.02
CA ALA A 14 4.47 -8.59 0.59
C ALA A 14 3.39 -9.66 0.86
N GLU A 15 3.79 -10.93 0.90
CA GLU A 15 2.91 -12.07 1.22
C GLU A 15 3.67 -13.14 2.02
N GLY A 16 2.93 -13.95 2.81
CA GLY A 16 3.50 -15.10 3.52
C GLY A 16 4.46 -14.78 4.67
N PHE A 17 4.47 -13.55 5.19
CA PHE A 17 5.34 -13.14 6.30
C PHE A 17 4.77 -13.51 7.68
N ASP A 18 5.66 -13.71 8.67
CA ASP A 18 5.26 -14.02 10.04
C ASP A 18 4.75 -12.77 10.76
N LEU A 19 3.46 -12.74 11.09
CA LEU A 19 2.84 -11.64 11.83
C LEU A 19 3.45 -11.44 13.23
N ARG A 20 4.03 -12.50 13.83
CA ARG A 20 4.67 -12.44 15.15
C ARG A 20 6.01 -11.71 15.13
N ALA A 21 6.59 -11.49 13.96
CA ALA A 21 7.78 -10.64 13.80
C ALA A 21 7.48 -9.16 14.16
N GLY A 22 6.20 -8.77 14.20
CA GLY A 22 5.74 -7.42 14.56
C GLY A 22 5.88 -6.38 13.44
N PHE A 23 6.77 -6.60 12.48
CA PHE A 23 6.91 -5.74 11.29
C PHE A 23 7.44 -6.51 10.08
N VAL A 24 7.22 -5.94 8.89
CA VAL A 24 7.80 -6.39 7.61
C VAL A 24 8.25 -5.16 6.82
N THR A 25 9.44 -5.21 6.21
CA THR A 25 9.91 -4.15 5.31
C THR A 25 9.42 -4.44 3.89
N VAL A 26 8.86 -3.41 3.24
CA VAL A 26 8.42 -3.47 1.84
C VAL A 26 9.12 -2.42 1.00
N VAL A 27 9.22 -2.66 -0.31
CA VAL A 27 9.75 -1.68 -1.26
C VAL A 27 8.59 -0.90 -1.85
N VAL A 28 8.67 0.43 -1.77
CA VAL A 28 7.71 1.32 -2.41
C VAL A 28 7.80 1.14 -3.93
N PRO A 29 6.69 0.80 -4.61
CA PRO A 29 6.70 0.68 -6.06
C PRO A 29 6.89 2.04 -6.74
N ASN A 30 7.32 2.04 -8.00
CA ASN A 30 7.37 3.28 -8.78
C ASN A 30 5.94 3.82 -9.00
N VAL A 31 5.59 4.88 -8.27
CA VAL A 31 4.30 5.57 -8.31
C VAL A 31 4.52 7.08 -8.40
N PRO A 32 3.55 7.87 -8.89
CA PRO A 32 3.66 9.33 -8.88
C PRO A 32 3.86 9.89 -7.47
N ALA A 33 4.51 11.05 -7.34
CA ALA A 33 4.53 11.76 -6.07
C ALA A 33 3.10 12.15 -5.66
N GLY A 34 2.77 12.07 -4.38
CA GLY A 34 1.42 12.30 -3.85
C GLY A 34 1.37 12.18 -2.34
N ASP A 35 0.23 12.50 -1.74
CA ASP A 35 -0.02 12.53 -0.29
C ASP A 35 -1.22 11.69 0.17
N ASP A 36 -1.86 10.96 -0.76
CA ASP A 36 -3.06 10.16 -0.58
C ASP A 36 -2.79 8.65 -0.54
N TYR A 37 -1.58 8.25 -0.14
CA TYR A 37 -1.20 6.84 -0.06
C TYR A 37 -1.58 6.20 1.27
N THR A 38 -2.09 4.96 1.21
CA THR A 38 -2.36 4.13 2.39
C THR A 38 -1.80 2.71 2.21
N ILE A 39 -1.51 2.04 3.33
CA ILE A 39 -1.17 0.61 3.36
C ILE A 39 -2.30 -0.14 4.06
N THR A 40 -2.81 -1.18 3.39
CA THR A 40 -3.85 -2.07 3.92
C THR A 40 -3.29 -3.46 4.16
N LEU A 41 -3.39 -3.94 5.40
CA LEU A 41 -3.07 -5.33 5.74
C LEU A 41 -4.30 -6.21 5.49
N PHE A 42 -4.27 -6.99 4.42
CA PHE A 42 -5.31 -7.97 4.13
C PHE A 42 -5.18 -9.20 5.05
N GLY A 43 -6.21 -9.46 5.85
CA GLY A 43 -6.24 -10.51 6.87
C GLY A 43 -7.52 -10.43 7.71
N ASP A 44 -7.48 -10.96 8.94
CA ASP A 44 -8.59 -10.87 9.90
C ASP A 44 -8.70 -9.49 10.56
N SER A 45 -7.63 -8.68 10.50
CA SER A 45 -7.48 -7.47 11.31
C SER A 45 -8.02 -6.20 10.64
N GLY A 46 -8.07 -6.16 9.30
CA GLY A 46 -8.63 -5.02 8.56
C GLY A 46 -7.92 -3.67 8.79
N ASN A 47 -6.65 -3.69 9.19
CA ASN A 47 -5.90 -2.47 9.50
C ASN A 47 -5.54 -1.70 8.23
N ILE A 48 -5.83 -0.40 8.26
CA ILE A 48 -5.45 0.59 7.24
C ILE A 48 -4.60 1.65 7.96
N SER A 49 -3.49 2.05 7.36
CA SER A 49 -2.65 3.14 7.89
C SER A 49 -3.34 4.50 7.75
N ASP A 50 -2.80 5.52 8.43
CA ASP A 50 -3.03 6.90 8.04
C ASP A 50 -2.50 7.15 6.61
N GLU A 51 -2.98 8.23 5.98
CA GLU A 51 -2.44 8.72 4.71
C GLU A 51 -1.00 9.21 4.87
N PHE A 52 -0.16 9.00 3.85
CA PHE A 52 1.23 9.46 3.84
C PHE A 52 1.69 9.90 2.45
N SER A 53 2.76 10.69 2.43
CA SER A 53 3.35 11.19 1.19
C SER A 53 4.53 10.35 0.69
N ILE A 54 4.66 10.26 -0.63
CA ILE A 54 5.80 9.68 -1.36
C ILE A 54 6.40 10.75 -2.27
#